data_AF-A0A9D3XAA1-F1
#
_entry.id   AF-A0A9D3XAA1-F1
#
_cell.length_a   1.000
_cell.length_b   1.000
_cell.length_c   1.000
_cell.angle_alpha   90.00
_cell.angle_beta   90.00
_cell.angle_gamma   90.00
#
_symmetry.space_group_name_H-M   'P 1'
#
loop_
_entity.id
_entity.type
_entity.pdbx_description
1 polymer ?
#
loop_
_entity_poly.entity_id
_entity_poly.type
_entity_poly.pdbx_seq_one_letter_code
_entity_poly.pdbx_strand_id
1 'polypeptide(L)'
;MLLAAVRHFRMSSNVQRLRDHDTNPCLAETDASRQCMDNNNYRKDMCASYFLKYKNCRKFWHAIMIQRRRDGVKPNMPTADERENILKSIGGTPY
;
A
#
# COMPACT_ATOMS: atom_id res chain seq x y z
N MET A 1 -27.00 -5.03 31.36
CA MET A 1 -25.76 -4.45 30.83
C MET A 1 -24.76 -5.57 30.59
N LEU A 2 -24.74 -6.15 29.39
CA LEU A 2 -23.75 -7.17 29.02
C LEU A 2 -22.54 -6.46 28.43
N LEU A 3 -21.43 -6.49 29.15
CA LEU A 3 -20.13 -5.96 28.72
C LEU A 3 -19.67 -6.76 27.50
N ALA A 4 -19.64 -6.11 26.34
CA ALA A 4 -19.05 -6.64 25.13
C ALA A 4 -17.57 -6.94 25.39
N ALA A 5 -17.19 -8.22 25.35
CA ALA A 5 -15.79 -8.60 25.26
C ALA A 5 -15.25 -8.12 23.91
N VAL A 6 -14.70 -6.91 23.88
CA VAL A 6 -13.92 -6.42 22.73
C VAL A 6 -12.69 -7.31 22.64
N ARG A 7 -12.75 -8.33 21.79
CA ARG A 7 -11.58 -9.12 21.40
C ARG A 7 -10.55 -8.15 20.86
N HIS A 8 -9.55 -7.82 21.67
CA HIS A 8 -8.36 -7.13 21.19
C HIS A 8 -7.61 -8.12 20.30
N PHE A 9 -7.96 -8.14 19.02
CA PHE A 9 -7.18 -8.81 17.99
C PHE A 9 -5.82 -8.11 17.93
N ARG A 10 -4.83 -8.63 18.66
CA ARG A 10 -3.46 -8.15 18.56
C ARG A 10 -2.93 -8.60 17.21
N MET A 11 -3.02 -7.71 16.22
CA MET A 11 -2.49 -7.97 14.90
C MET A 11 -0.98 -8.19 14.96
N SER A 12 -0.48 -9.16 14.19
CA SER A 12 0.96 -9.38 14.06
C SER A 12 1.63 -8.10 13.56
N SER A 13 2.80 -7.75 14.12
CA SER A 13 3.57 -6.54 13.78
C SER A 13 3.84 -6.41 12.27
N ASN A 14 4.00 -7.55 11.59
CA ASN A 14 4.18 -7.60 10.14
C ASN A 14 2.94 -7.13 9.38
N VAL A 15 1.74 -7.41 9.90
CA VAL A 15 0.48 -6.96 9.30
C VAL A 15 0.25 -5.48 9.62
N GLN A 16 0.65 -5.00 10.80
CA GLN A 16 0.61 -3.57 11.14
C GLN A 16 1.41 -2.73 10.14
N ARG A 17 2.64 -3.15 9.81
CA ARG A 17 3.49 -2.45 8.83
C ARG A 17 2.91 -2.46 7.41
N LEU A 18 2.15 -3.48 7.05
CA LEU A 18 1.46 -3.54 5.75
C LEU A 18 0.25 -2.60 5.68
N ARG A 19 -0.27 -2.14 6.81
CA ARG A 19 -1.44 -1.25 6.95
C ARG A 19 -1.08 0.19 7.31
N ASP A 20 0.21 0.45 7.48
CA ASP A 20 0.72 1.76 7.84
C ASP A 20 0.68 2.69 6.62
N HIS A 21 -0.18 3.72 6.70
CA HIS A 21 -0.34 4.73 5.66
C HIS A 21 0.93 5.56 5.46
N ASP A 22 1.76 5.72 6.49
CA ASP A 22 2.98 6.52 6.42
C ASP A 22 4.13 5.75 5.76
N THR A 23 4.09 4.42 5.75
CA THR A 23 5.18 3.61 5.17
C THR A 23 4.79 2.81 3.93
N ASN A 24 3.50 2.46 3.75
CA ASN A 24 3.03 1.71 2.60
C ASN A 24 2.19 2.60 1.65
N PRO A 25 2.75 3.03 0.51
CA PRO A 25 2.00 3.83 -0.46
C PRO A 25 1.06 3.01 -1.35
N CYS A 26 1.05 1.68 -1.23
CA CYS A 26 0.30 0.77 -2.09
C CYS A 26 -0.84 0.05 -1.34
N LEU A 27 -1.50 0.74 -0.42
CA LEU A 27 -2.57 0.16 0.41
C LEU A 27 -3.78 -0.22 -0.44
N ALA A 28 -4.22 0.65 -1.34
CA ALA A 28 -5.36 0.41 -2.21
C ALA A 28 -5.15 -0.85 -3.08
N GLU A 29 -3.97 -1.02 -3.65
CA GLU A 29 -3.63 -2.19 -4.48
C GLU A 29 -3.48 -3.45 -3.61
N THR A 30 -2.96 -3.31 -2.40
CA THR A 30 -2.90 -4.40 -1.41
C THR A 30 -4.30 -4.90 -1.07
N ASP A 31 -5.25 -3.99 -0.81
CA ASP A 31 -6.62 -4.32 -0.49
C ASP A 31 -7.36 -4.92 -1.67
N ALA A 32 -7.24 -4.31 -2.85
CA ALA A 32 -7.89 -4.82 -4.06
C ALA A 32 -7.38 -6.23 -4.43
N SER A 33 -6.08 -6.48 -4.30
CA SER A 33 -5.51 -7.82 -4.56
C SER A 33 -5.94 -8.87 -3.53
N ARG A 34 -6.05 -8.51 -2.24
CA ARG A 34 -6.61 -9.40 -1.21
C ARG A 34 -8.08 -9.70 -1.46
N GLN A 35 -8.88 -8.66 -1.71
CA GLN A 35 -10.31 -8.81 -1.96
C GLN A 35 -10.56 -9.69 -3.19
N CYS A 36 -9.77 -9.54 -4.26
CA CYS A 36 -9.87 -10.42 -5.42
C CYS A 36 -9.61 -11.89 -5.04
N MET A 37 -8.59 -12.17 -4.23
CA MET A 37 -8.29 -13.53 -3.78
C MET A 37 -9.42 -14.12 -2.94
N ASP A 38 -9.97 -13.35 -2.01
CA ASP A 38 -11.08 -13.77 -1.17
C ASP A 38 -12.33 -14.09 -2.01
N ASN A 39 -12.62 -13.27 -3.03
CA ASN A 39 -13.76 -13.45 -3.91
C ASN A 39 -13.61 -14.61 -4.92
N ASN A 40 -12.38 -15.02 -5.23
CA ASN A 40 -12.09 -16.00 -6.28
C ASN A 40 -11.54 -17.32 -5.71
N ASN A 41 -11.86 -17.66 -4.46
CA ASN A 41 -11.38 -18.88 -3.80
C ASN A 41 -9.85 -19.04 -3.93
N TYR A 42 -9.13 -17.93 -3.83
CA TYR A 42 -7.67 -17.87 -3.92
C TYR A 42 -7.08 -18.30 -5.28
N ARG A 43 -7.87 -18.30 -6.36
CA ARG A 43 -7.40 -18.50 -7.73
C ARG A 43 -6.63 -17.27 -8.22
N LYS A 44 -5.29 -17.33 -8.16
CA LYS A 44 -4.38 -16.21 -8.44
C LYS A 44 -4.44 -15.69 -9.87
N ASP A 45 -4.68 -16.57 -10.83
CA ASP A 45 -4.85 -16.28 -12.25
C ASP A 45 -5.99 -15.28 -12.50
N MET A 46 -7.08 -15.40 -11.75
CA MET A 46 -8.22 -14.46 -11.80
C MET A 46 -7.85 -13.05 -11.33
N CYS A 47 -6.74 -12.90 -10.59
CA CYS A 47 -6.33 -11.65 -9.94
C CYS A 47 -5.06 -11.04 -10.53
N ALA A 48 -4.60 -11.51 -11.70
CA ALA A 48 -3.34 -11.08 -12.30
C ALA A 48 -3.23 -9.56 -12.48
N SER A 49 -4.31 -8.89 -12.87
CA SER A 49 -4.36 -7.43 -13.04
C SER A 49 -4.13 -6.68 -11.73
N TYR A 50 -4.75 -7.11 -10.63
CA TYR A 50 -4.55 -6.53 -9.30
C TYR A 50 -3.11 -6.67 -8.82
N PHE A 51 -2.50 -7.85 -9.05
CA PHE A 51 -1.09 -8.04 -8.73
C PHE A 51 -0.16 -7.19 -9.60
N LEU A 52 -0.51 -6.99 -10.86
CA LEU A 52 0.26 -6.11 -11.74
C LEU A 52 0.21 -4.65 -11.25
N LYS A 53 -0.97 -4.14 -10.89
CA LYS A 53 -1.13 -2.80 -10.29
C LYS A 53 -0.31 -2.65 -9.01
N TYR A 54 -0.38 -3.64 -8.11
CA TYR A 54 0.44 -3.65 -6.89
C TYR A 54 1.95 -3.61 -7.21
N LYS A 55 2.43 -4.41 -8.16
CA LYS A 55 3.84 -4.40 -8.58
C LYS A 55 4.25 -3.05 -9.16
N ASN A 56 3.40 -2.44 -9.99
CA ASN A 56 3.64 -1.14 -10.61
C ASN A 56 3.68 -0.03 -9.55
N CYS A 57 2.75 -0.04 -8.60
CA CYS A 57 2.76 0.87 -7.46
C CYS A 57 4.08 0.80 -6.68
N ARG A 58 4.52 -0.40 -6.30
CA ARG A 58 5.80 -0.55 -5.58
C ARG A 58 6.97 -0.06 -6.41
N LYS A 59 7.00 -0.35 -7.71
CA LYS A 59 8.09 0.07 -8.60
C LYS A 59 8.17 1.59 -8.68
N PHE A 60 7.03 2.26 -8.81
CA PHE A 60 6.94 3.72 -8.86
C PHE A 60 7.48 4.37 -7.57
N TRP A 61 6.94 3.99 -6.41
CA TRP A 61 7.36 4.59 -5.14
C TRP A 61 8.81 4.22 -4.75
N HIS A 62 9.28 3.04 -5.16
CA HIS A 62 10.68 2.67 -4.98
C HIS A 62 11.62 3.56 -5.81
N ALA A 63 11.24 3.93 -7.03
CA ALA A 63 12.02 4.85 -7.85
C ALA A 63 12.13 6.23 -7.19
N ILE A 64 11.02 6.78 -6.68
CA ILE A 64 11.02 8.06 -5.93
C ILE A 64 11.89 7.95 -4.67
N MET A 65 11.76 6.86 -3.92
CA MET A 65 12.56 6.62 -2.72
C MET A 65 14.06 6.57 -3.03
N ILE A 66 14.46 5.97 -4.16
CA ILE A 66 15.86 5.98 -4.61
C ILE A 66 16.32 7.40 -4.92
N GLN A 67 15.52 8.19 -5.63
CA GLN A 67 15.90 9.57 -5.96
C GLN A 67 16.02 10.44 -4.71
N ARG A 68 15.02 10.42 -3.81
CA ARG A 68 15.08 11.12 -2.52
C ARG A 68 16.32 10.73 -1.71
N ARG A 69 16.71 9.45 -1.73
CA ARG A 69 17.93 8.98 -1.09
C ARG A 69 19.20 9.58 -1.71
N ARG A 70 19.25 9.70 -3.05
CA ARG A 70 20.37 10.34 -3.77
C ARG A 70 20.45 11.84 -3.47
N ASP A 71 19.30 12.48 -3.35
CA ASP A 71 19.17 13.91 -3.07
C ASP A 71 19.36 14.26 -1.58
N GLY A 72 19.58 13.26 -0.71
CA GLY A 72 19.78 13.45 0.72
C GLY A 72 18.50 13.78 1.52
N VAL A 73 17.32 13.64 0.91
CA VAL A 73 16.02 13.97 1.52
C VAL A 73 15.56 12.86 2.47
N LYS A 74 15.12 13.25 3.68
CA LYS A 74 14.58 12.35 4.72
C LYS A 74 13.18 12.79 5.15
N PRO A 75 12.24 11.85 5.38
CA PRO A 75 12.36 10.40 5.15
C PRO A 75 12.47 10.02 3.66
N ASN A 76 13.14 8.89 3.38
CA ASN A 76 13.31 8.41 2.00
C ASN A 76 11.96 8.11 1.34
N MET A 77 11.01 7.54 2.09
CA MET A 77 9.64 7.34 1.64
C MET A 77 8.89 8.68 1.78
N PRO A 78 8.17 9.16 0.75
CA PRO A 78 7.38 10.37 0.87
C PRO A 78 6.26 10.22 1.90
N THR A 79 5.93 11.30 2.62
CA THR A 79 4.76 11.38 3.51
C THR A 79 3.44 11.36 2.72
N ALA A 80 2.30 11.18 3.39
CA ALA A 80 0.99 11.18 2.72
C ALA A 80 0.76 12.43 1.85
N ASP A 81 1.05 13.63 2.38
CA ASP A 81 0.88 14.90 1.68
C ASP A 81 1.83 15.02 0.48
N GLU A 82 3.09 14.60 0.63
CA GLU A 82 4.04 14.59 -0.48
C GLU A 82 3.58 13.65 -1.61
N ARG A 83 2.99 12.49 -1.26
CA ARG A 83 2.45 11.55 -2.25
C ARG A 83 1.29 12.16 -3.02
N GLU A 84 0.38 12.84 -2.33
CA GLU A 84 -0.76 13.50 -2.98
C GLU A 84 -0.26 14.54 -4.00
N ASN A 85 0.73 15.35 -3.63
CA ASN A 85 1.32 16.34 -4.51
C ASN A 85 2.04 15.71 -5.71
N ILE A 86 2.78 14.61 -5.50
CA ILE A 86 3.44 13.87 -6.59
C ILE A 86 2.42 13.27 -7.55
N LEU A 87 1.33 12.69 -7.05
CA LEU A 87 0.28 12.10 -7.90
C LEU A 87 -0.47 13.17 -8.69
N LYS A 88 -0.76 14.33 -8.08
CA LYS A 88 -1.38 15.47 -8.77
C LYS A 88 -0.48 16.02 -9.88
N SER A 89 0.83 16.12 -9.65
CA SER A 89 1.76 16.71 -10.63
C SER A 89 1.95 15.85 -11.89
N ILE A 90 1.75 14.54 -11.80
CA ILE A 90 1.84 13.61 -12.94
C ILE A 90 0.48 13.28 -13.56
N GLY A 91 -0.61 13.91 -13.10
CA GLY A 91 -1.96 13.74 -13.67
C GLY A 91 -2.74 12.51 -13.16
N GLY A 92 -2.36 11.92 -12.02
CA GLY A 92 -3.08 10.82 -11.39
C GLY A 92 -2.19 9.64 -10.97
N THR A 93 -2.81 8.48 -10.74
CA THR A 93 -2.11 7.23 -10.40
C THR A 93 -1.49 6.58 -11.65
N PRO A 94 -0.16 6.42 -11.70
CA PRO A 94 0.53 5.89 -12.88
C PRO A 94 0.54 4.34 -12.94
N TYR A 95 -0.29 3.68 -12.14
CA TYR A 95 -0.31 2.23 -11.95
C TYR A 95 -1.72 1.66 -11.82
#